data_AF-A0A845YQY9-F1
#
_entry.id   AF-A0A845YQY9-F1
#
_cell.length_a   1.000
_cell.length_b   1.000
_cell.length_c   1.000
_cell.angle_alpha   90.00
_cell.angle_beta   90.00
_cell.angle_gamma   90.00
#
_symmetry.space_group_name_H-M   'P 1'
#
loop_
_entity.id
_entity.type
_entity.pdbx_description
1 polymer ?
#
loop_
_entity_poly.entity_id
_entity_poly.type
_entity_poly.pdbx_seq_one_letter_code
_entity_poly.pdbx_strand_id
1 'polypeptide(L)'
;MSRLTVELTGEQHQQIKAMAAMQGKSIKEYVLERLFPVEVNQDEQQAWDALKSLLSERVAAAKRGEISNKTFEQITEETLQELGKV
;
A
#
# COMPACT_ATOMS: atom_id res chain seq x y z
N MET A 1 -22.84 11.46 2.83
CA MET A 1 -23.30 10.28 3.59
C MET A 1 -23.74 9.22 2.59
N SER A 2 -22.83 8.35 2.16
CA SER A 2 -23.11 7.32 1.15
C SER A 2 -23.91 6.18 1.77
N ARG A 3 -25.07 5.87 1.19
CA ARG A 3 -25.95 4.78 1.63
C ARG A 3 -25.85 3.65 0.60
N LEU A 4 -25.45 2.46 1.05
CA LEU A 4 -25.33 1.27 0.22
C LEU A 4 -26.50 0.33 0.55
N THR A 5 -27.23 -0.10 -0.47
CA THR A 5 -28.35 -1.04 -0.35
C THR A 5 -27.91 -2.38 -0.95
N VAL A 6 -27.95 -3.44 -0.15
CA VAL A 6 -27.65 -4.82 -0.58
C VAL A 6 -28.94 -5.61 -0.50
N GLU A 7 -29.33 -6.26 -1.59
CA GLU A 7 -30.41 -7.24 -1.57
C GLU A 7 -29.87 -8.59 -1.13
N LEU A 8 -30.49 -9.17 -0.10
CA LEU A 8 -30.11 -10.45 0.50
C LEU A 8 -31.36 -11.29 0.68
N THR A 9 -31.25 -12.60 0.50
CA THR A 9 -32.29 -13.52 0.94
C THR A 9 -32.31 -13.59 2.48
N GLY A 10 -33.44 -14.00 3.06
CA GLY A 10 -33.56 -14.12 4.52
C GLY A 10 -32.52 -15.07 5.14
N GLU A 11 -32.19 -16.15 4.43
CA GLU A 11 -31.14 -17.10 4.82
C GLU A 11 -29.74 -16.47 4.78
N GLN A 12 -29.42 -15.74 3.71
CA GLN A 12 -28.14 -15.03 3.57
C GLN A 12 -27.95 -13.99 4.69
N HIS A 13 -29.01 -13.26 5.04
CA HIS A 13 -28.95 -12.31 6.14
C HIS A 13 -28.67 -13.01 7.49
N GLN A 14 -29.27 -14.17 7.74
CA GLN A 14 -28.99 -14.95 8.96
C GLN A 14 -27.56 -15.46 9.01
N GLN A 15 -27.04 -15.99 7.88
CA GLN A 15 -25.66 -16.46 7.79
C GLN A 15 -24.66 -15.32 8.03
N ILE A 16 -24.85 -14.18 7.37
CA ILE A 16 -24.00 -12.99 7.55
C ILE A 16 -24.05 -12.49 8.99
N LYS A 17 -25.24 -12.46 9.61
CA LYS A 17 -25.41 -12.06 11.01
C LYS A 17 -24.67 -12.98 11.97
N ALA A 18 -24.73 -14.29 11.75
CA ALA A 18 -24.01 -15.26 12.56
C ALA A 18 -22.49 -15.07 12.43
N MET A 19 -21.99 -14.93 11.19
CA MET A 19 -20.57 -14.70 10.93
C MET A 19 -20.06 -13.38 11.54
N ALA A 20 -20.82 -12.29 11.42
CA ALA A 20 -20.48 -11.01 12.02
C ALA A 20 -20.41 -11.10 13.55
N ALA A 21 -21.40 -11.75 14.18
CA ALA A 21 -21.44 -11.96 15.62
C ALA A 21 -20.27 -12.84 16.12
N MET A 22 -19.89 -13.88 15.38
CA MET A 22 -18.73 -14.71 15.69
C MET A 22 -17.41 -13.93 15.66
N GLN A 23 -17.31 -12.90 14.82
CA GLN A 23 -16.15 -12.01 14.76
C GLN A 23 -16.24 -10.81 15.74
N GLY A 24 -17.33 -10.71 16.51
CA GLY A 24 -17.57 -9.58 17.42
C GLY A 24 -17.85 -8.26 16.68
N LYS A 25 -18.17 -8.29 15.39
CA LYS A 25 -18.40 -7.10 14.55
C LYS A 25 -19.89 -6.90 14.30
N SER A 26 -20.29 -5.66 14.05
CA SER A 26 -21.64 -5.40 13.54
C SER A 26 -21.78 -5.93 12.11
N ILE A 27 -23.02 -6.26 11.70
CA ILE A 27 -23.32 -6.67 10.31
C ILE A 27 -22.81 -5.62 9.31
N LYS A 28 -22.93 -4.33 9.66
CA LYS A 28 -22.48 -3.22 8.83
C LYS A 28 -20.96 -3.27 8.61
N GLU A 29 -20.18 -3.41 9.67
CA GLU A 29 -18.71 -3.49 9.58
C GLU A 29 -18.26 -4.73 8.82
N TYR A 30 -18.86 -5.88 9.14
CA TYR A 30 -18.54 -7.14 8.46
C TYR A 30 -18.82 -7.10 6.95
N VAL A 31 -19.96 -6.52 6.55
CA VAL A 31 -20.32 -6.38 5.13
C VAL A 31 -19.43 -5.34 4.45
N LEU A 32 -19.11 -4.23 5.10
CA LEU A 32 -18.22 -3.20 4.53
C LEU A 32 -16.81 -3.74 4.30
N GLU A 33 -16.20 -4.43 5.27
CA GLU A 33 -14.87 -5.04 5.11
C GLU A 33 -14.86 -6.10 4.00
N ARG A 34 -15.97 -6.83 3.83
CA ARG A 34 -16.08 -7.89 2.81
C ARG A 34 -16.36 -7.37 1.41
N LEU A 35 -17.11 -6.27 1.28
CA LEU A 35 -17.43 -5.62 -0.01
C LEU A 35 -16.33 -4.64 -0.46
N PHE A 36 -15.61 -4.05 0.49
CA PHE A 36 -14.46 -3.19 0.25
C PHE A 36 -13.16 -3.77 0.81
N PRO A 37 -12.74 -4.99 0.45
CA PRO A 37 -11.49 -5.59 0.96
C PRO A 37 -10.22 -4.89 0.43
N VAL A 38 -10.32 -3.67 -0.11
CA VAL A 38 -9.34 -3.08 -1.03
C VAL A 38 -8.94 -1.63 -0.70
N GLU A 39 -9.70 -0.86 0.08
CA GLU A 39 -9.28 0.52 0.38
C GLU A 39 -8.08 0.60 1.34
N VAL A 40 -7.77 -0.46 2.08
CA VAL A 40 -6.53 -0.55 2.88
C VAL A 40 -5.34 -1.01 2.03
N ASN A 41 -5.60 -1.69 0.91
CA ASN A 41 -4.56 -2.30 0.07
C ASN A 41 -4.25 -1.50 -1.20
N GLN A 42 -5.05 -0.48 -1.56
CA GLN A 42 -4.71 0.39 -2.69
C GLN A 42 -3.41 1.15 -2.43
N ASP A 43 -3.23 1.67 -1.22
CA ASP A 43 -1.99 2.34 -0.83
C ASP A 43 -0.82 1.35 -0.76
N GLU A 44 -1.03 0.13 -0.25
CA GLU A 44 0.02 -0.90 -0.22
C GLU A 44 0.40 -1.38 -1.61
N GLN A 45 -0.57 -1.60 -2.50
CA GLN A 45 -0.32 -2.03 -3.87
C GLN A 45 0.38 -0.92 -4.66
N GLN A 46 -0.02 0.34 -4.48
CA GLN A 46 0.67 1.50 -5.08
C GLN A 46 2.09 1.65 -4.54
N ALA A 47 2.29 1.50 -3.22
CA ALA A 47 3.62 1.54 -2.62
C ALA A 47 4.51 0.38 -3.13
N TRP A 48 3.93 -0.80 -3.31
CA TRP A 48 4.61 -1.96 -3.88
C TRP A 48 5.01 -1.74 -5.33
N ASP A 49 4.12 -1.21 -6.16
CA ASP A 49 4.40 -0.91 -7.56
C ASP A 49 5.45 0.22 -7.70
N ALA A 50 5.40 1.24 -6.85
CA ALA A 50 6.41 2.30 -6.78
C ALA A 50 7.79 1.75 -6.39
N LEU A 51 7.86 0.88 -5.38
CA LEU A 51 9.09 0.22 -4.96
C LEU A 51 9.66 -0.64 -6.08
N LYS A 52 8.81 -1.42 -6.76
CA LYS A 52 9.21 -2.27 -7.88
C LYS A 52 9.77 -1.46 -9.04
N SER A 53 9.17 -0.31 -9.35
CA SER A 53 9.67 0.61 -10.37
C SER A 53 11.06 1.14 -10.02
N LEU A 54 11.24 1.64 -8.79
CA LEU A 54 12.52 2.16 -8.31
C LEU A 54 13.63 1.10 -8.35
N LEU A 55 13.35 -0.12 -7.91
CA LEU A 55 14.32 -1.21 -7.92
C LEU A 55 14.67 -1.64 -9.35
N SER A 56 13.68 -1.69 -10.25
CA SER A 56 13.91 -2.06 -11.65
C SER A 56 14.82 -1.05 -12.35
N GLU A 57 14.63 0.24 -12.09
CA GLU A 57 15.49 1.31 -12.60
C GLU A 57 16.92 1.19 -12.07
N ARG A 58 17.10 0.96 -10.76
CA ARG A 58 18.42 0.76 -10.14
C ARG A 58 19.15 -0.46 -10.68
N VAL A 59 18.43 -1.57 -10.89
CA VAL A 59 19.01 -2.77 -11.49
C VAL A 59 19.43 -2.50 -12.94
N ALA A 60 18.63 -1.75 -13.69
CA ALA A 60 18.99 -1.37 -15.06
C ALA A 60 20.22 -0.44 -15.09
N ALA A 61 20.32 0.54 -14.18
CA ALA A 61 21.48 1.42 -14.02
C ALA A 61 22.75 0.63 -13.64
N ALA A 62 22.63 -0.29 -12.68
CA ALA A 62 23.74 -1.17 -12.30
C ALA A 62 24.20 -2.06 -13.47
N LYS A 63 23.27 -2.61 -14.27
CA LYS A 63 23.59 -3.37 -15.49
C LYS A 63 24.27 -2.52 -16.57
N ARG A 64 23.96 -1.22 -16.65
CA ARG A 64 24.63 -0.25 -17.53
C ARG A 64 25.99 0.20 -17.00
N GLY A 65 26.37 -0.21 -15.79
CA GLY A 65 27.63 0.19 -15.16
C GLY A 65 27.60 1.61 -14.59
N GLU A 66 26.41 2.20 -14.37
CA GLU A 66 26.22 3.50 -13.71
C GLU A 66 26.42 3.37 -12.19
N ILE A 67 27.60 2.90 -11.77
CA ILE A 67 27.98 2.77 -10.37
C ILE A 67 28.85 3.98 -10.03
N SER A 68 28.45 4.72 -9.00
CA SER A 68 29.29 5.78 -8.47
C SER A 68 30.49 5.17 -7.75
N ASN A 69 31.70 5.53 -8.17
CA ASN A 69 32.94 5.17 -7.48
C ASN A 69 33.24 6.10 -6.29
N LYS A 70 32.35 7.06 -6.01
CA LYS A 70 32.51 7.98 -4.88
C LYS A 70 32.28 7.24 -3.57
N THR A 71 33.12 7.50 -2.58
CA THR A 71 32.91 6.99 -1.23
C THR A 71 31.72 7.71 -0.58
N PHE A 72 31.15 7.10 0.47
CA PHE A 72 30.08 7.73 1.24
C PHE A 72 30.46 9.16 1.68
N GLU A 73 31.68 9.34 2.18
CA GLU A 73 32.23 10.63 2.64
C GLU A 73 32.26 11.69 1.53
N GLN A 74 32.66 11.30 0.31
CA GLN A 74 32.69 12.19 -0.85
C GLN A 74 31.29 12.61 -1.30
N ILE A 75 30.33 11.68 -1.26
CA ILE A 75 28.92 11.97 -1.58
C ILE A 75 28.33 12.91 -0.52
N THR A 76 28.64 12.69 0.76
CA THR A 76 28.15 13.56 1.83
C THR A 76 28.73 14.97 1.73
N GLU A 77 30.02 15.10 1.45
CA GLU A 77 30.68 16.40 1.29
C GLU A 77 30.11 17.18 0.09
N GLU A 78 29.95 16.52 -1.06
CA GLU A 78 29.36 17.13 -2.26
C GLU A 78 27.93 17.59 -2.02
N THR A 79 27.09 16.76 -1.40
CA THR A 79 25.70 17.13 -1.09
C THR A 79 25.60 18.25 -0.05
N LEU A 80 26.51 18.31 0.93
CA LEU A 80 26.59 19.40 1.91
C LEU A 80 26.99 20.73 1.25
N GLN A 81 27.91 20.69 0.28
CA GLN A 81 28.30 21.84 -0.54
C GLN A 81 27.16 22.29 -1.47
N GLU A 82 26.47 21.37 -2.14
CA GLU A 82 25.30 21.68 -2.97
C GLU A 82 24.14 22.29 -2.17
N LEU A 83 23.93 21.85 -0.93
CA LEU A 83 22.91 22.36 -0.02
C LEU A 83 23.30 23.70 0.64
N GLY A 84 24.49 24.23 0.34
CA GLY A 84 24.99 25.50 0.89
C GLY A 84 25.13 25.50 2.41
N LYS A 85 25.35 24.32 3.02
CA LYS A 85 25.49 24.16 4.47
C LYS A 85 26.94 24.18 4.95
N VAL A 86 27.89 24.42 4.05
CA VAL A 86 29.31 24.68 4.31
C VAL A 86 29.80 25.75 3.33
#